data_AF-T0FY49-F1
#
_entry.id   AF-T0FY49-F1
#
_cell.length_a   1.000
_cell.length_b   1.000
_cell.length_c   1.000
_cell.angle_alpha   90.00
_cell.angle_beta   90.00
_cell.angle_gamma   90.00
#
_symmetry.space_group_name_H-M   'P 1'
#
loop_
_entity.id
_entity.type
_entity.pdbx_description
1 polymer ?
#
loop_
_entity_poly.entity_id
_entity_poly.type
_entity_poly.pdbx_seq_one_letter_code
_entity_poly.pdbx_strand_id
1 'polypeptide(L)'
;MRAASEQIPDLNAVEDYLFDHAQKDNAAIIVAIVTLPDVREFTLYYNDTTQLAPLLANLQKQFPQFQFQHYLKADPEWLGYGEFQQ
;
A
#
# COMPACT_ATOMS: atom_id res chain seq x y z
N MET A 1 24.54 5.62 -5.04
CA MET A 1 23.18 6.08 -4.70
C MET A 1 22.66 6.87 -5.89
N ARG A 2 21.47 6.53 -6.40
CA ARG A 2 20.81 7.30 -7.47
C ARG A 2 20.35 8.64 -6.92
N ALA A 3 20.25 9.66 -7.76
CA ALA A 3 19.66 10.93 -7.33
C ALA A 3 18.17 10.73 -7.02
N ALA A 4 17.63 11.45 -6.04
CA ALA A 4 16.21 11.33 -5.66
C ALA A 4 15.26 11.47 -6.87
N SER A 5 15.60 12.32 -7.84
CA SER A 5 14.85 12.51 -9.09
C SER A 5 14.80 11.29 -10.00
N GLU A 6 15.82 10.43 -9.98
CA GLU A 6 15.90 9.21 -10.80
C GLU A 6 15.07 8.07 -10.22
N GLN A 7 14.69 8.15 -8.94
CA GLN A 7 13.86 7.15 -8.25
C GLN A 7 12.37 7.50 -8.27
N ILE A 8 11.99 8.74 -8.60
CA ILE A 8 10.58 9.17 -8.66
C ILE A 8 9.74 8.31 -9.62
N PRO A 9 10.19 7.98 -10.84
CA PRO A 9 9.41 7.12 -11.74
C PRO A 9 9.15 5.73 -11.16
N ASP A 10 10.15 5.16 -10.47
CA ASP A 10 10.04 3.84 -9.85
C ASP A 10 9.09 3.86 -8.64
N LEU A 11 9.08 4.94 -7.85
CA LEU A 11 8.15 5.13 -6.73
C LEU A 11 6.69 5.32 -7.21
N ASN A 12 6.49 6.00 -8.34
CA ASN A 12 5.17 6.14 -8.94
C ASN A 12 4.65 4.79 -9.44
N ALA A 13 5.52 3.93 -9.98
CA ALA A 13 5.11 2.57 -10.37
C ALA A 13 4.71 1.69 -9.17
N VAL A 14 5.35 1.87 -8.01
CA VAL A 14 4.92 1.21 -6.75
C VAL A 14 3.55 1.71 -6.33
N GLU A 15 3.33 3.02 -6.41
CA GLU A 15 2.05 3.66 -6.10
C GLU A 15 0.93 3.16 -7.02
N ASP A 16 1.12 3.18 -8.34
CA ASP A 16 0.18 2.66 -9.33
C ASP A 16 -0.18 1.20 -9.04
N TYR A 17 0.83 0.37 -8.74
CA TYR A 17 0.60 -1.04 -8.40
C TYR A 17 -0.25 -1.23 -7.13
N LEU A 18 -0.01 -0.41 -6.10
CA LEU A 18 -0.82 -0.42 -4.88
C LEU A 18 -2.25 0.05 -5.13
N PHE A 19 -2.44 1.06 -5.98
CA PHE A 19 -3.77 1.54 -6.39
C PHE A 19 -4.54 0.47 -7.15
N ASP A 20 -3.91 -0.18 -8.13
CA ASP A 20 -4.52 -1.27 -8.90
C ASP A 20 -4.92 -2.44 -7.98
N HIS A 21 -4.05 -2.78 -7.02
CA HIS A 21 -4.37 -3.81 -6.03
C HIS A 21 -5.55 -3.43 -5.13
N ALA A 22 -5.56 -2.19 -4.62
CA ALA A 22 -6.63 -1.71 -3.74
C ALA A 22 -8.00 -1.71 -4.44
N GLN A 23 -8.04 -1.28 -5.71
CA GLN A 23 -9.26 -1.24 -6.51
C GLN A 23 -9.76 -2.63 -6.92
N LYS A 24 -8.85 -3.58 -7.13
CA LYS A 24 -9.22 -4.94 -7.50
C LYS A 24 -10.09 -5.56 -6.42
N ASP A 25 -11.32 -5.91 -6.80
CA ASP A 25 -12.32 -6.54 -5.93
C ASP A 25 -12.58 -5.76 -4.63
N ASN A 26 -12.35 -4.44 -4.62
CA ASN A 26 -12.38 -3.59 -3.42
C ASN A 26 -11.54 -4.15 -2.26
N ALA A 27 -10.34 -4.66 -2.54
CA ALA A 27 -9.48 -5.28 -1.53
C ALA A 27 -9.07 -4.31 -0.40
N ALA A 28 -8.83 -3.05 -0.76
CA ALA A 28 -8.37 -2.02 0.18
C ALA A 28 -8.75 -0.60 -0.27
N ILE A 29 -8.55 0.37 0.62
CA ILE A 29 -8.60 1.80 0.31
C ILE A 29 -7.26 2.41 0.71
N ILE A 30 -6.64 3.18 -0.20
CA ILE A 30 -5.47 3.99 0.13
C ILE A 30 -5.95 5.27 0.82
N VAL A 31 -5.48 5.50 2.04
CA VAL A 31 -5.95 6.58 2.94
C VAL A 31 -4.97 7.74 2.94
N ALA A 32 -3.68 7.44 2.89
CA ALA A 32 -2.63 8.44 2.89
C ALA A 32 -1.39 7.94 2.15
N ILE A 33 -0.70 8.87 1.51
CA ILE A 33 0.63 8.68 0.92
C ILE A 33 1.51 9.80 1.43
N VAL A 34 2.57 9.44 2.17
CA VAL A 34 3.49 10.41 2.78
C VAL A 34 4.87 10.19 2.18
N THR A 35 5.43 11.24 1.57
CA THR A 35 6.80 11.20 1.02
C THR A 35 7.74 12.02 1.90
N LEU A 36 8.79 11.36 2.40
CA LEU A 36 9.92 11.93 3.11
C LEU A 36 11.20 11.75 2.27
N PRO A 37 12.33 12.41 2.61
CA PRO A 37 13.55 12.33 1.81
C PRO A 37 14.04 10.90 1.49
N ASP A 38 13.87 9.96 2.43
CA ASP A 38 14.40 8.60 2.30
C ASP A 38 13.33 7.51 2.27
N VAL A 39 12.06 7.85 2.42
CA VAL A 39 10.96 6.89 2.51
C VAL A 39 9.67 7.43 1.93
N ARG A 40 8.89 6.55 1.29
CA ARG A 40 7.48 6.80 0.97
C ARG A 40 6.64 5.79 1.74
N GLU A 41 5.73 6.31 2.55
CA GLU A 41 4.80 5.51 3.35
C GLU A 41 3.43 5.50 2.67
N PHE A 42 2.84 4.32 2.58
CA PHE A 42 1.48 4.10 2.09
C PHE A 42 0.63 3.56 3.23
N THR A 43 -0.44 4.25 3.57
CA THR A 43 -1.42 3.82 4.57
C THR A 43 -2.66 3.29 3.88
N LEU A 44 -2.99 2.02 4.12
CA LEU A 44 -4.12 1.34 3.51
C LEU A 44 -5.05 0.75 4.59
N TYR A 45 -6.35 0.83 4.35
CA TYR A 45 -7.34 0.06 5.09
C TYR A 45 -7.77 -1.14 4.26
N TYR A 46 -7.64 -2.33 4.86
CA TYR A 46 -7.92 -3.61 4.22
C TYR A 46 -9.23 -4.21 4.70
N ASN A 47 -9.98 -4.80 3.76
CA ASN A 47 -11.15 -5.61 4.08
C ASN A 47 -10.77 -7.02 4.53
N ASP A 48 -9.71 -7.59 3.94
CA ASP A 48 -9.19 -8.92 4.26
C ASP A 48 -7.65 -8.89 4.31
N THR A 49 -7.10 -9.14 5.50
CA THR A 49 -5.65 -9.10 5.74
C THR A 49 -4.91 -10.29 5.16
N THR A 50 -5.60 -11.37 4.75
CA THR A 50 -4.95 -12.54 4.12
C THR A 50 -4.31 -12.20 2.77
N GLN A 51 -4.76 -11.12 2.12
CA GLN A 51 -4.22 -10.63 0.85
C GLN A 51 -2.91 -9.85 0.99
N LEU A 52 -2.51 -9.50 2.22
CA LEU A 52 -1.34 -8.65 2.45
C LEU A 52 -0.02 -9.38 2.20
N ALA A 53 0.12 -10.62 2.69
CA ALA A 53 1.32 -11.43 2.48
C ALA A 53 1.66 -11.64 0.98
N PRO A 54 0.71 -12.05 0.11
CA PRO A 54 1.00 -12.19 -1.31
C PRO A 54 1.28 -10.83 -1.98
N LEU A 55 0.61 -9.74 -1.56
CA LEU A 55 0.93 -8.41 -2.07
C LEU A 55 2.40 -8.02 -1.81
N LEU A 56 2.84 -8.15 -0.56
CA LEU A 56 4.21 -7.79 -0.16
C LEU A 56 5.26 -8.64 -0.89
N ALA A 57 4.99 -9.93 -1.07
CA ALA A 57 5.86 -10.80 -1.85
C ALA A 57 5.98 -10.36 -3.32
N ASN A 58 4.87 -9.92 -3.92
CA ASN A 58 4.87 -9.43 -5.30
C ASN A 58 5.58 -8.07 -5.42
N LEU A 59 5.35 -7.14 -4.49
CA LEU A 59 6.07 -5.86 -4.42
C LEU A 59 7.59 -6.07 -4.37
N GLN A 60 8.06 -6.94 -3.47
CA GLN A 60 9.48 -7.23 -3.33
C GLN A 60 10.08 -7.87 -4.59
N LYS A 61 9.29 -8.68 -5.32
CA LYS A 61 9.70 -9.31 -6.58
C LYS A 61 9.73 -8.32 -7.75
N GLN A 62 8.74 -7.44 -7.84
CA GLN A 62 8.58 -6.50 -8.95
C GLN A 62 9.48 -5.26 -8.80
N PHE A 63 9.74 -4.86 -7.56
CA PHE A 63 10.57 -3.68 -7.24
C PHE A 63 11.71 -4.06 -6.28
N PRO A 64 12.64 -4.96 -6.69
CA PRO A 64 13.69 -5.47 -5.82
C PRO A 64 14.72 -4.40 -5.40
N GLN A 65 14.73 -3.24 -6.04
CA GLN A 65 15.56 -2.09 -5.69
C GLN A 65 15.09 -1.38 -4.41
N PHE A 66 13.87 -1.63 -3.95
CA PHE A 66 13.31 -1.04 -2.74
C PHE A 66 13.27 -2.05 -1.60
N GLN A 67 13.38 -1.52 -0.38
CA GLN A 67 13.15 -2.27 0.84
C GLN A 67 11.73 -1.99 1.32
N PHE A 68 10.89 -3.01 1.38
CA PHE A 68 9.53 -2.90 1.89
C PHE A 68 9.50 -3.25 3.38
N GLN A 69 9.01 -2.31 4.19
CA GLN A 69 8.66 -2.54 5.58
C GLN A 69 7.15 -2.40 5.73
N HIS A 70 6.55 -3.20 6.60
CA HIS A 70 5.12 -3.15 6.85
C HIS A 70 4.82 -3.39 8.32
N TYR A 71 3.68 -2.87 8.74
CA TYR A 71 3.09 -3.13 10.04
C TYR A 71 1.58 -3.20 9.86
N LEU A 72 0.94 -4.15 10.53
CA LEU A 72 -0.50 -4.31 10.54
C LEU A 72 -1.01 -4.05 11.95
N LYS A 73 -2.02 -3.20 12.06
CA LYS A 73 -2.77 -2.97 13.28
C LYS A 73 -4.26 -3.17 13.00
N ALA A 74 -4.90 -4.05 13.76
CA ALA A 74 -6.35 -4.05 13.83
C ALA A 74 -6.79 -2.75 14.52
N ASP A 75 -7.72 -2.03 13.92
CA ASP A 75 -8.40 -0.92 14.57
C ASP A 75 -9.64 -1.45 15.29
N PRO A 76 -9.60 -1.61 16.64
CA PRO A 76 -10.71 -2.18 17.39
C PRO A 76 -11.94 -1.26 17.42
N GLU A 77 -11.75 0.03 17.18
CA GLU A 77 -12.81 1.03 17.15
C GLU A 77 -13.40 1.20 15.74
N TRP A 78 -12.87 0.46 14.75
CA TRP A 78 -13.41 0.42 13.40
C TRP A 78 -14.72 -0.35 13.37
N LEU A 79 -15.79 0.33 13.77
CA LEU A 79 -17.17 -0.08 13.55
C LEU A 79 -17.47 0.21 12.08
N GLY A 80 -17.43 -0.82 11.22
CA GLY A 80 -17.82 -0.67 9.83
C GLY A 80 -19.19 0.02 9.72
N TYR A 81 -19.31 0.98 8.81
CA TYR A 81 -20.56 1.70 8.58
C TYR A 81 -21.61 0.73 8.01
N GLY A 82 -22.38 0.07 8.88
CA GLY A 82 -23.48 -0.82 8.50
C GLY A 82 -24.60 -0.12 7.72
N GLU A 83 -24.61 1.21 7.73
CA GLU A 83 -25.56 2.07 7.00
C GLU A 83 -25.41 2.04 5.48
N PHE A 84 -24.33 1.47 4.93
CA PHE A 84 -24.16 1.26 3.48
C PHE A 84 -24.46 -0.19 3.03
N GLN A 85 -24.89 -1.07 3.94
CA GLN A 85 -25.35 -2.43 3.60
C GLN A 85 -26.88 -2.42 3.42
N GLN A 86 -27.37 -1.79 2.34
CA GLN A 86 -28.76 -1.94 1.88
C GLN A 86 -28.83 -2.79 0.62
#